data_AF-A0A7S3BWY6-F1
#
_entry.id   AF-A0A7S3BWY6-F1
#
_cell.length_a   1.000
_cell.length_b   1.000
_cell.length_c   1.000
_cell.angle_alpha   90.00
_cell.angle_beta   90.00
_cell.angle_gamma   90.00
#
_symmetry.space_group_name_H-M   'P 1'
#
loop_
_entity.id
_entity.type
_entity.pdbx_description
1 polymer ?
#
loop_
_entity_poly.entity_id
_entity_poly.type
_entity_poly.pdbx_seq_one_letter_code
_entity_poly.pdbx_strand_id
1 'polypeptide(L)'
;MALQMVAALDEVARETAGDTWPNAGCGYSSDPSGVSGADTYPVGGGSPVDPALLEDAAQSLLADLDARCPSRLFSAGACPAWLNLSAAYALQDRLCMLRMARGEAVIGFKVGCTSARVREALGICEAVHGRLWSGEQHAS
;
A
#
# COMPACT_ATOMS: atom_id res chain seq x y z
N MET A 1 -6.47 -7.72 -12.22
CA MET A 1 -5.47 -6.82 -11.58
C MET A 1 -5.26 -7.15 -10.10
N ALA A 2 -6.29 -7.43 -9.30
CA ALA A 2 -6.15 -7.88 -7.90
C ALA A 2 -5.29 -9.15 -7.70
N LEU A 3 -5.18 -10.00 -8.72
CA LEU A 3 -4.39 -11.23 -8.67
C LEU A 3 -2.87 -11.01 -8.75
N GLN A 4 -2.40 -9.91 -9.36
CA GLN A 4 -0.94 -9.68 -9.49
C GLN A 4 -0.31 -9.12 -8.21
N MET A 5 -1.08 -8.37 -7.42
CA MET A 5 -0.61 -7.87 -6.13
C MET A 5 -0.57 -9.00 -5.08
N VAL A 6 -1.52 -9.94 -5.12
CA VAL A 6 -1.51 -11.11 -4.24
C VAL A 6 -0.35 -12.06 -4.60
N ALA A 7 -0.06 -12.28 -5.88
CA ALA A 7 1.07 -13.09 -6.30
C ALA A 7 2.43 -12.48 -5.90
N ALA A 8 2.58 -11.16 -6.06
CA ALA A 8 3.78 -10.44 -5.60
C ALA A 8 3.93 -10.48 -4.07
N LEU A 9 2.83 -10.38 -3.33
CA LEU A 9 2.85 -10.52 -1.87
C LEU A 9 3.19 -11.95 -1.42
N ASP A 10 2.74 -12.98 -2.15
CA ASP A 10 2.99 -14.38 -1.83
C ASP A 10 4.43 -14.83 -2.18
N GLU A 11 5.02 -14.22 -3.23
CA GLU A 11 6.42 -14.44 -3.62
C GLU A 11 7.38 -13.69 -2.68
N VAL A 12 7.08 -12.44 -2.33
CA VAL A 12 7.84 -11.67 -1.34
C VAL A 12 7.74 -12.29 0.06
N ALA A 13 6.56 -12.81 0.46
CA ALA A 13 6.41 -13.53 1.75
C ALA A 13 7.21 -14.84 1.81
N ARG A 14 7.42 -15.52 0.67
CA ARG A 14 8.27 -16.72 0.60
C ARG A 14 9.77 -16.40 0.66
N GLU A 15 10.20 -15.30 0.05
CA GLU A 15 11.61 -14.90 0.02
C GLU A 15 12.06 -14.19 1.30
N THR A 16 11.17 -13.48 2.00
CA THR A 16 11.49 -12.72 3.23
C THR A 16 11.27 -13.52 4.52
N ALA A 17 11.04 -14.83 4.43
CA ALA A 17 10.78 -15.71 5.57
C ALA A 17 11.93 -15.80 6.63
N GLY A 18 13.02 -15.05 6.45
CA GLY A 18 14.09 -14.88 7.43
C GLY A 18 14.46 -13.42 7.76
N ASP A 19 13.96 -12.43 7.00
CA ASP A 19 14.31 -11.02 7.19
C ASP A 19 13.16 -10.30 7.89
N THR A 20 13.39 -9.98 9.16
CA THR A 20 12.39 -9.31 10.01
C THR A 20 11.96 -7.98 9.39
N TRP A 21 10.72 -7.95 8.89
CA TRP A 21 10.02 -6.71 8.60
C TRP A 21 9.96 -5.87 9.89
N PRO A 22 10.35 -4.58 9.88
CA PRO A 22 10.56 -3.78 11.10
C PRO A 22 9.32 -3.54 11.96
N ASN A 23 8.13 -3.96 11.51
CA ASN A 23 6.85 -3.78 12.23
C ASN A 23 6.29 -5.08 12.82
N ALA A 24 7.05 -6.18 12.87
CA ALA A 24 6.61 -7.48 13.40
C ALA A 24 6.20 -7.49 14.90
N GLY A 25 6.17 -6.34 15.59
CA GLY A 25 5.96 -6.23 17.04
C GLY A 25 4.96 -5.18 17.51
N CYS A 26 4.15 -4.55 16.65
CA CYS A 26 3.17 -3.54 17.12
C CYS A 26 1.98 -4.20 17.85
N GLY A 27 2.02 -4.20 19.18
CA GLY A 27 0.93 -4.62 20.06
C GLY A 27 -0.25 -3.66 20.02
N TYR A 28 -1.47 -4.20 20.02
CA TYR A 28 -2.71 -3.42 20.11
C TYR A 28 -2.91 -2.85 21.52
N SER A 29 -3.19 -1.55 21.62
CA SER A 29 -3.94 -0.97 22.76
C SER A 29 -5.43 -1.02 22.42
N SER A 30 -6.23 -1.55 23.35
CA SER A 30 -7.64 -1.89 23.17
C SER A 30 -8.62 -0.76 23.49
N ASP A 31 -8.19 0.51 23.51
CA ASP A 31 -9.04 1.63 23.90
C ASP A 31 -9.80 2.25 22.69
N PRO A 32 -11.14 2.11 22.59
CA PRO A 32 -11.91 2.54 21.43
C PRO A 32 -12.37 4.01 21.50
N SER A 33 -11.99 4.78 22.53
CA SER A 33 -12.52 6.14 22.76
C SER A 33 -11.88 7.27 21.95
N GLY A 34 -10.98 6.97 21.00
CA GLY A 34 -10.16 7.99 20.32
C GLY A 34 -10.58 8.40 18.89
N VAL A 35 -11.64 7.83 18.32
CA VAL A 35 -11.94 8.06 16.88
C VAL A 35 -12.76 9.35 16.67
N SER A 36 -12.06 10.48 16.66
CA SER A 36 -12.61 11.77 16.21
C SER A 36 -11.95 12.18 14.89
N GLY A 37 -12.75 12.19 13.82
CA GLY A 37 -12.61 13.09 12.65
C GLY A 37 -11.35 12.96 11.80
N ALA A 38 -11.53 12.49 10.55
CA ALA A 38 -10.64 12.65 9.40
C ALA A 38 -9.15 12.25 9.56
N ASP A 39 -8.74 11.26 8.77
CA ASP A 39 -7.43 11.25 8.12
C ASP A 39 -6.18 11.36 8.99
N THR A 40 -5.99 10.49 9.98
CA THR A 40 -4.63 10.23 10.48
C THR A 40 -4.40 8.76 10.77
N TYR A 41 -3.67 8.10 9.87
CA TYR A 41 -3.01 6.83 10.16
C TYR A 41 -2.02 7.04 11.31
N PRO A 42 -1.77 6.02 12.15
CA PRO A 42 -0.66 6.09 13.08
C PRO A 42 0.60 6.37 12.26
N VAL A 43 1.13 7.60 12.43
CA VAL A 43 2.44 8.00 11.95
C VAL A 43 3.44 7.11 12.70
N GLY A 44 3.73 5.95 12.11
CA GLY A 44 4.95 5.22 12.44
C GLY A 44 6.08 6.23 12.28
N GLY A 45 6.87 6.43 13.35
CA GLY A 45 7.87 7.50 13.47
C GLY A 45 9.07 7.38 12.53
N GLY A 46 8.83 7.09 11.25
CA GLY A 46 9.80 7.23 10.18
C GLY A 46 9.94 8.71 9.80
N SER A 47 11.17 9.13 9.52
CA SER A 47 11.44 10.46 8.95
C SER A 47 10.56 10.69 7.71
N PRO A 48 10.15 11.95 7.43
CA PRO A 48 9.44 12.29 6.22
C PRO A 48 10.17 11.73 5.00
N VAL A 49 9.47 10.96 4.17
CA VAL A 49 10.01 10.48 2.89
C VAL A 49 10.30 11.70 2.02
N ASP A 50 11.43 11.68 1.32
CA ASP A 50 11.77 12.73 0.36
C ASP A 50 10.62 12.88 -0.67
N PRO A 51 9.98 14.05 -0.76
CA PRO A 51 8.89 14.29 -1.70
C PRO A 51 9.27 14.01 -3.15
N ALA A 52 10.53 14.20 -3.54
CA ALA A 52 10.99 13.93 -4.90
C ALA A 52 11.01 12.42 -5.19
N LEU A 53 11.52 11.61 -4.25
CA LEU A 53 11.50 10.16 -4.38
C LEU A 53 10.06 9.61 -4.43
N LEU A 54 9.17 10.21 -3.65
CA LEU A 54 7.75 9.85 -3.65
C LEU A 54 7.08 10.17 -5.00
N GLU A 55 7.42 11.34 -5.57
CA GLU A 55 6.94 11.77 -6.89
C GLU A 55 7.37 10.79 -7.98
N ASP A 56 8.67 10.52 -8.07
CA ASP A 56 9.25 9.65 -9.10
C ASP A 56 8.69 8.23 -9.02
N ALA A 57 8.52 7.72 -7.80
CA ALA A 57 7.88 6.44 -7.54
C ALA A 57 6.41 6.44 -7.99
N ALA A 58 5.64 7.49 -7.68
CA ALA A 58 4.24 7.59 -8.06
C ALA A 58 4.05 7.67 -9.58
N GLN A 59 4.90 8.43 -10.27
CA GLN A 59 4.90 8.51 -11.73
C GLN A 59 5.27 7.18 -12.38
N SER A 60 6.27 6.48 -11.82
CA SER A 60 6.64 5.14 -12.28
C SER A 60 5.50 4.13 -12.10
N LEU A 61 4.82 4.15 -10.96
CA LEU A 61 3.63 3.32 -10.71
C LEU A 61 2.49 3.64 -11.68
N LEU A 62 2.28 4.93 -11.97
CA LEU A 62 1.26 5.35 -12.92
C LEU A 62 1.57 4.83 -14.33
N ALA A 63 2.84 4.91 -14.75
CA ALA A 63 3.27 4.38 -16.05
C ALA A 63 3.12 2.85 -16.14
N ASP A 64 3.48 2.12 -15.09
CA ASP A 64 3.29 0.66 -15.02
C ASP A 64 1.80 0.28 -15.08
N LEU A 65 0.95 1.03 -14.37
CA LEU A 65 -0.51 0.87 -14.39
C LEU A 65 -1.08 1.10 -15.80
N ASP A 66 -0.68 2.18 -16.46
CA ASP A 66 -1.12 2.51 -17.82
C ASP A 66 -0.67 1.46 -18.84
N ALA A 67 0.55 0.93 -18.68
CA ALA A 67 1.09 -0.16 -19.48
C ALA A 67 0.47 -1.53 -19.13
N ARG A 68 -0.33 -1.61 -18.06
CA ARG A 68 -0.93 -2.84 -17.52
C ARG A 68 0.11 -3.93 -17.24
N CYS A 69 1.28 -3.53 -16.74
CA CYS A 69 2.33 -4.45 -16.34
C CYS A 69 2.47 -4.52 -14.81
N PRO A 70 3.01 -5.62 -14.26
CA PRO A 70 3.43 -5.66 -12.87
C PRO A 70 4.40 -4.53 -12.57
N SER A 71 4.26 -3.91 -11.41
CA SER A 71 5.11 -2.77 -11.08
C SER A 71 6.56 -3.18 -10.88
N ARG A 72 7.46 -2.42 -11.49
CA ARG A 72 8.92 -2.58 -11.35
C ARG A 72 9.43 -2.11 -9.99
N LEU A 73 8.69 -1.23 -9.31
CA LEU A 73 9.05 -0.73 -7.98
C LEU A 73 9.09 -1.85 -6.93
N PHE A 74 8.27 -2.88 -7.12
CA PHE A 74 8.16 -4.02 -6.21
C PHE A 74 8.84 -5.29 -6.71
N SER A 75 9.63 -5.23 -7.79
CA SER A 75 10.40 -6.41 -8.22
C SER A 75 11.53 -6.72 -7.24
N ALA A 76 11.86 -8.00 -7.09
CA ALA A 76 12.95 -8.46 -6.23
C ALA A 76 14.24 -7.66 -6.51
N GLY A 77 14.86 -7.12 -5.46
CA GLY A 77 16.06 -6.30 -5.54
C GLY A 77 15.87 -4.83 -5.99
N ALA A 78 14.65 -4.43 -6.37
CA ALA A 78 14.33 -3.05 -6.76
C ALA A 78 13.54 -2.26 -5.69
N CYS A 79 13.06 -2.94 -4.64
CA CYS A 79 12.30 -2.29 -3.57
C CYS A 79 13.15 -1.21 -2.88
N PRO A 80 12.73 0.06 -2.89
CA PRO A 80 13.52 1.13 -2.29
C PRO A 80 13.64 1.00 -0.78
N ALA A 81 14.83 1.25 -0.23
CA ALA A 81 15.08 1.16 1.22
C ALA A 81 14.25 2.15 2.06
N TRP A 82 13.75 3.23 1.47
CA TRP A 82 12.87 4.20 2.14
C TRP A 82 11.42 3.73 2.28
N LEU A 83 11.05 2.63 1.61
CA LEU A 83 9.67 2.17 1.53
C LEU A 83 9.26 1.38 2.79
N ASN A 84 8.73 2.10 3.76
CA ASN A 84 8.03 1.55 4.93
C ASN A 84 6.50 1.69 4.79
N LEU A 85 5.72 1.22 5.78
CA LEU A 85 4.25 1.29 5.73
C LEU A 85 3.70 2.71 5.56
N SER A 86 4.26 3.69 6.28
CA SER A 86 3.86 5.09 6.15
C SER A 86 4.20 5.64 4.75
N ALA A 87 5.38 5.29 4.23
CA ALA A 87 5.80 5.64 2.88
C ALA A 87 4.89 5.00 1.81
N ALA A 88 4.45 3.77 2.02
CA ALA A 88 3.55 3.06 1.11
C ALA A 88 2.18 3.74 1.01
N TYR A 89 1.62 4.21 2.13
CA TYR A 89 0.38 4.99 2.11
C TYR A 89 0.59 6.38 1.49
N ALA A 90 1.69 7.07 1.80
CA ALA A 90 2.03 8.34 1.15
C ALA A 90 2.17 8.17 -0.37
N LEU A 91 2.76 7.05 -0.82
CA LEU A 91 2.91 6.73 -2.25
C LEU A 91 1.55 6.44 -2.89
N GLN A 92 0.67 5.73 -2.18
CA GLN A 92 -0.70 5.49 -2.61
C GLN A 92 -1.50 6.80 -2.72
N ASP A 93 -1.31 7.74 -1.79
CA ASP A 93 -1.92 9.08 -1.82
C ASP A 93 -1.43 9.87 -3.01
N ARG A 94 -0.12 9.82 -3.27
CA ARG A 94 0.46 10.56 -4.38
C ARG A 94 -0.02 10.03 -5.72
N LEU A 95 -0.02 8.72 -5.91
CA LEU A 95 -0.59 8.07 -7.09
C LEU A 95 -2.08 8.43 -7.28
N CYS A 96 -2.85 8.48 -6.18
CA CYS A 96 -4.24 8.90 -6.22
C CYS A 96 -4.40 10.34 -6.73
N MET A 97 -3.59 11.27 -6.23
CA MET A 97 -3.60 12.66 -6.71
C MET A 97 -3.26 12.75 -8.20
N LEU A 98 -2.29 11.98 -8.69
CA LEU A 98 -1.93 11.96 -10.11
C LEU A 98 -3.07 11.45 -10.99
N ARG A 99 -3.75 10.36 -10.58
CA ARG A 99 -4.91 9.81 -11.30
C ARG A 99 -6.10 10.78 -11.30
N MET A 100 -6.37 11.44 -10.16
CA MET A 100 -7.42 12.46 -10.07
C MET A 100 -7.13 13.68 -10.95
N ALA A 101 -5.87 14.13 -11.00
CA ALA A 101 -5.46 15.28 -11.81
C ALA A 101 -5.69 15.07 -13.32
N ARG A 102 -5.70 13.82 -13.80
CA ARG A 102 -6.01 13.47 -15.20
C ARG A 102 -7.49 13.08 -15.45
N GLY A 103 -8.37 13.33 -14.48
CA GLY A 103 -9.81 13.18 -14.63
C GLY A 103 -10.39 11.81 -14.20
N GLU A 104 -9.59 10.95 -13.59
CA GLU A 104 -10.12 9.72 -12.99
C GLU A 104 -10.83 10.01 -11.66
N ALA A 105 -11.88 9.24 -11.36
CA ALA A 105 -12.68 9.45 -10.16
C ALA A 105 -12.56 8.27 -9.18
N VAL A 106 -12.31 8.57 -7.91
CA VAL A 106 -12.42 7.61 -6.81
C VAL A 106 -13.90 7.39 -6.50
N ILE A 107 -14.32 6.13 -6.42
CA ILE A 107 -15.72 5.73 -6.17
C ILE A 107 -15.90 4.93 -4.88
N GLY A 108 -14.81 4.65 -4.16
CA GLY A 108 -14.84 3.88 -2.92
C GLY A 108 -13.48 3.36 -2.52
N PHE A 109 -13.48 2.36 -1.64
CA PHE A 109 -12.28 1.73 -1.12
C PHE A 109 -12.43 0.21 -1.02
N LYS A 110 -11.30 -0.48 -1.06
CA LYS A 110 -11.17 -1.91 -0.78
C LYS A 110 -10.39 -2.11 0.50
N VAL A 111 -10.93 -2.89 1.42
CA VAL A 111 -10.19 -3.39 2.59
C VAL A 111 -9.71 -4.82 2.32
N GLY A 112 -8.44 -5.08 2.55
CA GLY A 112 -7.76 -6.38 2.42
C GLY A 112 -7.12 -6.81 3.75
N CYS A 113 -6.61 -8.03 3.79
CA CYS A 113 -5.94 -8.59 4.98
C CYS A 113 -6.79 -8.52 6.27
N THR A 114 -8.10 -8.76 6.15
CA THR A 114 -9.03 -8.71 7.29
C THR A 114 -8.96 -9.94 8.19
N SER A 115 -8.42 -11.06 7.71
CA SER A 115 -8.20 -12.28 8.48
C SER A 115 -6.89 -12.23 9.27
N ALA A 116 -6.93 -12.62 10.55
CA ALA A 116 -5.74 -12.74 11.39
C ALA A 116 -4.71 -13.71 10.78
N ARG A 117 -5.15 -14.85 10.25
CA ARG A 117 -4.27 -15.81 9.57
C ARG A 117 -3.51 -15.20 8.40
N VAL A 118 -4.17 -14.35 7.60
CA VAL A 118 -3.53 -13.68 6.44
C VAL A 118 -2.54 -12.62 6.94
N ARG A 119 -2.90 -11.88 7.98
CA ARG A 119 -2.02 -10.88 8.59
C ARG A 119 -0.76 -11.50 9.18
N GLU A 120 -0.90 -12.61 9.91
CA GLU A 120 0.22 -13.40 10.46
C GLU A 120 1.13 -13.92 9.34
N ALA A 121 0.56 -14.50 8.29
CA ALA A 121 1.34 -15.01 7.16
C ALA A 121 2.11 -13.91 6.40
N LEU A 122 1.60 -12.69 6.39
CA LEU A 122 2.21 -11.53 5.73
C LEU A 122 3.08 -10.69 6.67
N GLY A 123 3.16 -11.02 7.96
CA GLY A 123 3.92 -10.24 8.95
C GLY A 123 3.39 -8.82 9.19
N ILE A 124 2.10 -8.58 8.96
CA ILE A 124 1.45 -7.27 9.17
C ILE A 124 0.49 -7.30 10.36
N CYS A 125 0.33 -6.19 11.06
CA CYS A 125 -0.49 -6.13 12.28
C CYS A 125 -1.93 -5.67 12.03
N GLU A 126 -2.20 -5.01 10.91
CA GLU A 126 -3.49 -4.38 10.59
C GLU A 126 -3.99 -4.74 9.20
N ALA A 127 -5.28 -4.53 8.97
CA ALA A 127 -5.86 -4.62 7.64
C ALA A 127 -5.31 -3.47 6.76
N VAL A 128 -5.17 -3.74 5.46
CA VAL A 128 -4.71 -2.73 4.50
C VAL A 128 -5.86 -2.27 3.63
N HIS A 129 -5.76 -1.09 3.05
CA HIS A 129 -6.80 -0.57 2.17
C HIS A 129 -6.24 0.10 0.90
N GLY A 130 -7.11 0.29 -0.08
CA GLY A 130 -6.81 1.04 -1.29
C GLY A 130 -8.05 1.64 -1.95
N ARG A 131 -7.83 2.56 -2.89
CA ARG A 131 -8.90 3.28 -3.60
C ARG A 131 -9.43 2.47 -4.77
N LEU A 132 -10.74 2.57 -4.99
CA LEU A 132 -11.42 2.03 -6.17
C LEU A 132 -11.75 3.14 -7.14
N TRP A 133 -11.60 2.86 -8.44
CA TRP A 133 -11.71 3.86 -9.50
C TRP A 133 -12.93 3.61 -10.39
N SER A 134 -13.56 4.68 -10.86
CA SER A 134 -14.75 4.61 -11.71
C SER A 134 -14.54 3.74 -12.95
N GLY A 135 -13.36 3.83 -13.58
CA GLY A 135 -12.97 3.08 -14.77
C GLY A 135 -12.59 1.61 -14.53
N GLU A 136 -12.55 1.16 -13.28
CA GLU A 136 -12.21 -0.23 -12.92
C GLU A 136 -13.45 -1.09 -12.61
N GLN A 137 -14.65 -0.52 -12.75
CA GLN A 137 -15.92 -1.24 -12.55
C GLN A 137 -16.23 -2.15 -13.73
N HIS A 138 -16.70 -3.37 -13.44
CA HIS A 138 -17.23 -4.31 -14.43
C HIS A 138 -18.73 -4.51 -14.19
N ALA A 139 -19.54 -4.35 -15.22
CA ALA A 139 -20.97 -4.67 -15.16
C ALA A 139 -21.16 -6.19 -15.12
N SER A 140 -22.07 -6.67 -14.26
CA SER A 140 -22.41 -8.10 -14.12
C SER A 140 -23.57 -8.51 -15.01
#